data_AF-A0A3A8HE35-F1
#
_entry.id   AF-A0A3A8HE35-F1
#
_cell.length_a   1.000
_cell.length_b   1.000
_cell.length_c   1.000
_cell.angle_alpha   90.00
_cell.angle_beta   90.00
_cell.angle_gamma   90.00
#
_symmetry.space_group_name_H-M   'P 1'
#
loop_
_entity.id
_entity.type
_entity.pdbx_description
1 polymer ?
#
loop_
_entity_poly.entity_id
_entity_poly.type
_entity_poly.pdbx_seq_one_letter_code
_entity_poly.pdbx_strand_id
1 'polypeptide(L)'
;MLPDSPIPHAAPGPRRGLRATAVLTLLCLPLSVSTPVSPPPRLVLWAWERPEDLRFLEGRAVDVAFLLATLDLTDEDVHVLPRRQPLRVPSGTALKATVRLQMLPGSSLARFGPERLESLVGSLEALVRRRPDVTALQLDFDARASEYDAYVDLLQRLRARLPPGMPLSITGLASWCVTGSWIARAPVDEVVPQLFRMGPDAPAWRARFARGLPRPCSGSMGLAMDEWQPVPPGVSTLYLFNPRPWTPDAFARAVAETRP
;
A
#
# COMPACT_ATOMS: atom_id res chain seq x y z
N MET A 1 18.49 28.33 86.06
CA MET A 1 17.19 28.61 86.69
C MET A 1 16.25 27.50 86.22
N LEU A 2 16.12 26.44 87.01
CA LEU A 2 15.03 25.46 86.87
C LEU A 2 13.81 26.01 87.61
N PRO A 3 12.60 25.73 87.13
CA PRO A 3 11.69 24.83 87.86
C PRO A 3 10.89 23.96 86.86
N ASP A 4 10.07 22.99 87.17
CA ASP A 4 9.73 22.19 88.33
C ASP A 4 9.10 20.92 87.74
N SER A 5 9.26 19.76 88.39
CA SER A 5 8.54 18.53 88.03
C SER A 5 7.18 18.45 88.73
N PRO A 6 6.26 17.64 88.22
CA PRO A 6 5.79 16.51 89.05
C PRO A 6 5.64 15.18 88.28
N ILE A 7 5.75 14.09 89.04
CA ILE A 7 5.63 12.65 88.72
C ILE A 7 4.47 12.09 89.61
N PRO A 8 3.92 10.85 89.51
CA PRO A 8 3.75 9.83 88.43
C PRO A 8 2.28 9.35 88.25
N HIS A 9 2.03 8.47 87.26
CA HIS A 9 1.29 7.22 87.53
C HIS A 9 1.92 6.05 86.76
N ALA A 10 1.92 4.89 87.39
CA ALA A 10 2.75 3.73 87.08
C ALA A 10 2.01 2.59 86.36
N ALA A 11 2.82 1.84 85.58
CA ALA A 11 2.74 0.42 85.23
C ALA A 11 1.71 -0.07 84.19
N PRO A 12 1.89 -1.25 83.54
CA PRO A 12 3.01 -2.22 83.58
C PRO A 12 3.60 -2.57 82.18
N GLY A 13 4.75 -3.27 82.20
CA GLY A 13 5.45 -3.76 81.00
C GLY A 13 4.91 -5.05 80.37
N PRO A 14 5.76 -5.93 79.84
CA PRO A 14 6.22 -5.92 78.46
C PRO A 14 5.75 -7.17 77.69
N ARG A 15 5.65 -7.11 76.36
CA ARG A 15 5.68 -8.32 75.52
C ARG A 15 6.57 -8.14 74.29
N ARG A 16 7.67 -8.90 74.31
CA ARG A 16 8.58 -9.14 73.20
C ARG A 16 7.80 -9.77 72.04
N GLY A 17 7.70 -9.04 70.93
CA GLY A 17 7.25 -9.57 69.65
C GLY A 17 8.45 -9.72 68.71
N LEU A 18 8.76 -10.98 68.38
CA LEU A 18 9.76 -11.39 67.42
C LEU A 18 9.47 -10.73 66.05
N ARG A 19 10.31 -9.82 65.56
CA ARG A 19 10.19 -9.30 64.20
C ARG A 19 10.78 -10.33 63.23
N ALA A 20 9.91 -11.13 62.62
CA ALA A 20 10.28 -11.95 61.48
C ALA A 20 10.47 -11.03 60.26
N THR A 21 11.72 -10.87 59.83
CA THR A 21 12.06 -10.16 58.59
C THR A 21 11.73 -11.07 57.42
N ALA A 22 10.58 -10.88 56.78
CA ALA A 22 10.25 -11.56 55.53
C ALA A 22 11.07 -10.92 54.38
N VAL A 23 12.08 -11.63 53.90
CA VAL A 23 12.79 -11.28 52.66
C VAL A 23 11.86 -11.62 51.49
N LEU A 24 11.26 -10.60 50.90
CA LEU A 24 10.45 -10.73 49.68
C LEU A 24 11.40 -10.82 48.49
N THR A 25 11.83 -12.04 48.12
CA THR A 25 12.46 -12.30 46.83
C THR A 25 11.46 -12.00 45.72
N LEU A 26 11.59 -10.82 45.09
CA LEU A 26 10.91 -10.51 43.84
C LEU A 26 11.42 -11.49 42.77
N LEU A 27 10.63 -12.51 42.44
CA LEU A 27 10.81 -13.29 41.23
C LEU A 27 10.55 -12.36 40.04
N CYS A 28 11.60 -11.76 39.49
CA CYS A 28 11.56 -11.18 38.15
C CYS A 28 11.43 -12.33 37.14
N LEU A 29 10.22 -12.83 36.92
CA LEU A 29 9.94 -13.60 35.70
C LEU A 29 10.17 -12.67 34.51
N PRO A 30 11.02 -13.03 33.53
CA PRO A 30 11.09 -12.28 32.29
C PRO A 30 9.72 -12.40 31.63
N LEU A 31 8.99 -11.28 31.58
CA LEU A 31 7.87 -11.14 30.66
C LEU A 31 8.48 -11.23 29.26
N SER A 32 8.40 -12.41 28.65
CA SER A 32 8.63 -12.59 27.23
C SER A 32 7.59 -11.72 26.52
N VAL A 33 7.98 -10.49 26.18
CA VAL A 33 7.22 -9.65 25.27
C VAL A 33 7.29 -10.34 23.92
N SER A 34 6.29 -11.17 23.62
CA SER A 34 6.08 -11.67 22.27
C SER A 34 5.83 -10.45 21.39
N THR A 35 6.85 -10.03 20.63
CA THR A 35 6.67 -9.02 19.60
C THR A 35 5.58 -9.53 18.66
N PRO A 36 4.45 -8.83 18.48
CA PRO A 36 3.43 -9.27 17.56
C PRO A 36 4.04 -9.32 16.15
N VAL A 37 4.24 -10.54 15.65
CA VAL A 37 4.66 -10.77 14.26
C VAL A 37 3.49 -10.31 13.40
N SER A 38 3.71 -9.25 12.62
CA SER A 38 2.71 -8.80 11.65
C SER A 38 2.49 -9.93 10.64
N PRO A 39 1.24 -10.24 10.27
CA PRO A 39 1.00 -11.24 9.24
C PRO A 39 1.71 -10.83 7.95
N PRO A 40 2.14 -11.80 7.12
CA PRO A 40 2.73 -11.48 5.83
C PRO A 40 1.75 -10.64 4.99
N PRO A 41 2.25 -9.72 4.15
CA PRO A 41 1.39 -8.89 3.32
C PRO A 41 0.61 -9.76 2.33
N ARG A 42 -0.61 -9.34 2.02
CA ARG A 42 -1.40 -9.91 0.93
C ARG A 42 -0.71 -9.61 -0.39
N LEU A 43 -0.59 -10.62 -1.25
CA LEU A 43 0.09 -10.47 -2.55
C LEU A 43 -0.89 -10.10 -3.66
N VAL A 44 -0.47 -9.18 -4.52
CA VAL A 44 -1.14 -8.84 -5.78
C VAL A 44 -0.12 -8.97 -6.92
N LEU A 45 -0.39 -9.82 -7.90
CA LEU A 45 0.51 -9.98 -9.04
C LEU A 45 0.13 -9.01 -10.15
N TRP A 46 1.07 -8.18 -10.59
CA TRP A 46 0.88 -7.43 -11.82
C TRP A 46 1.07 -8.32 -13.05
N ALA A 47 0.05 -8.38 -13.89
CA ALA A 47 0.03 -9.09 -15.17
C ALA A 47 0.01 -8.09 -16.33
N TRP A 48 1.18 -7.73 -16.84
CA TRP A 48 1.34 -6.68 -17.86
C TRP A 48 1.05 -7.16 -19.30
N GLU A 49 1.39 -6.36 -20.32
CA GLU A 49 1.19 -6.66 -21.75
C GLU A 49 2.07 -7.82 -22.26
N ARG A 50 1.78 -9.04 -21.79
CA ARG A 50 2.37 -10.31 -22.23
C ARG A 50 1.42 -11.49 -21.92
N PRO A 51 1.56 -12.66 -22.57
CA PRO A 51 0.80 -13.85 -22.20
C PRO A 51 1.07 -14.24 -20.74
N GLU A 52 0.01 -14.44 -19.95
CA GLU A 52 0.10 -14.89 -18.56
C GLU A 52 -0.84 -16.08 -18.33
N ASP A 53 -0.29 -17.21 -17.88
CA ASP A 53 -1.05 -18.39 -17.44
C ASP A 53 -0.86 -18.58 -15.94
N LEU A 54 -1.80 -18.01 -15.19
CA LEU A 54 -1.79 -17.94 -13.72
C LEU A 54 -2.65 -19.05 -13.08
N ARG A 55 -3.10 -20.06 -13.83
CA ARG A 55 -3.93 -21.14 -13.29
C ARG A 55 -3.25 -21.95 -12.19
N PHE A 56 -1.92 -21.89 -12.09
CA PHE A 56 -1.17 -22.47 -10.97
C PHE A 56 -1.44 -21.79 -9.61
N LEU A 57 -2.14 -20.64 -9.59
CA LEU A 57 -2.58 -19.94 -8.39
C LEU A 57 -3.87 -20.52 -7.79
N GLU A 58 -4.44 -21.60 -8.35
CA GLU A 58 -5.62 -22.27 -7.80
C GLU A 58 -5.45 -22.57 -6.30
N GLY A 59 -6.44 -22.18 -5.50
CA GLY A 59 -6.42 -22.33 -4.04
C GLY A 59 -5.40 -21.45 -3.29
N ARG A 60 -4.77 -20.48 -3.95
CA ARG A 60 -3.84 -19.52 -3.31
C ARG A 60 -4.55 -18.21 -2.98
N ALA A 61 -4.24 -17.63 -1.82
CA ALA A 61 -4.73 -16.31 -1.40
C ALA A 61 -3.89 -15.20 -2.06
N VAL A 62 -4.17 -14.92 -3.34
CA VAL A 62 -3.46 -13.92 -4.15
C VAL A 62 -4.41 -13.28 -5.15
N ASP A 63 -4.27 -11.96 -5.32
CA ASP A 63 -5.06 -11.22 -6.31
C ASP A 63 -4.23 -10.96 -7.57
N VAL A 64 -4.91 -10.61 -8.66
CA VAL A 64 -4.24 -10.25 -9.92
C VAL A 64 -4.66 -8.86 -10.36
N ALA A 65 -3.69 -7.97 -10.49
CA ALA A 65 -3.85 -6.67 -11.15
C ALA A 65 -3.35 -6.78 -12.58
N PHE A 66 -4.24 -6.76 -13.56
CA PHE A 66 -3.86 -6.98 -14.96
C PHE A 66 -4.03 -5.70 -15.78
N LEU A 67 -3.13 -5.49 -16.75
CA LEU A 67 -3.31 -4.42 -17.72
C LEU A 67 -4.57 -4.71 -18.54
N LEU A 68 -5.58 -3.85 -18.44
CA LEU A 68 -6.80 -3.88 -19.22
C LEU A 68 -6.61 -3.11 -20.54
N ALA A 69 -6.00 -1.92 -20.47
CA ALA A 69 -5.73 -1.07 -21.62
C ALA A 69 -4.62 -0.06 -21.31
N THR A 70 -3.96 0.42 -22.37
CA THR A 70 -3.19 1.66 -22.35
C THR A 70 -3.99 2.73 -23.09
N LEU A 71 -4.09 3.93 -22.53
CA LEU A 71 -4.65 5.10 -23.17
C LEU A 71 -3.49 6.04 -23.50
N ASP A 72 -3.19 6.16 -24.79
CA ASP A 72 -2.28 7.17 -25.29
C ASP A 72 -3.05 8.49 -25.44
N LEU A 73 -2.56 9.53 -24.76
CA LEU A 73 -3.23 10.80 -24.60
C LEU A 73 -2.45 11.89 -25.34
N THR A 74 -3.11 12.58 -26.26
CA THR A 74 -2.66 13.88 -26.76
C THR A 74 -3.57 14.98 -26.21
N ASP A 75 -3.25 16.25 -26.50
CA ASP A 75 -4.14 17.36 -26.17
C ASP A 75 -5.49 17.27 -26.90
N GLU A 76 -5.55 16.57 -28.05
CA GLU A 76 -6.70 16.55 -28.97
C GLU A 76 -7.36 15.18 -29.16
N ASP A 77 -6.64 14.08 -28.91
CA ASP A 77 -7.19 12.71 -28.95
C ASP A 77 -6.86 11.82 -27.74
N VAL A 78 -7.68 10.78 -27.58
CA VAL A 78 -7.46 9.64 -26.67
C VAL A 78 -7.47 8.35 -27.50
N HIS A 79 -6.32 7.70 -27.63
CA HIS A 79 -6.21 6.42 -28.32
C HIS A 79 -6.22 5.27 -27.32
N VAL A 80 -7.30 4.50 -27.33
CA VAL A 80 -7.46 3.33 -26.46
C VAL A 80 -6.81 2.11 -27.12
N LEU A 81 -5.81 1.54 -26.45
CA LEU A 81 -5.12 0.31 -26.82
C LEU A 81 -5.48 -0.79 -25.81
N PRO A 82 -6.50 -1.61 -26.07
CA PRO A 82 -6.84 -2.73 -25.19
C PRO A 82 -5.68 -3.72 -25.11
N ARG A 83 -5.56 -4.39 -23.97
CA ARG A 83 -4.66 -5.53 -23.80
C ARG A 83 -4.87 -6.55 -24.93
N ARG A 84 -3.81 -6.95 -25.62
CA ARG A 84 -3.86 -7.92 -26.73
C ARG A 84 -3.40 -9.32 -26.35
N GLN A 85 -2.91 -9.46 -25.12
CA GLN A 85 -2.28 -10.69 -24.65
C GLN A 85 -3.23 -11.52 -23.79
N PRO A 86 -3.20 -12.86 -23.90
CA PRO A 86 -4.08 -13.71 -23.10
C PRO A 86 -3.73 -13.61 -21.61
N LEU A 87 -4.76 -13.71 -20.78
CA LEU A 87 -4.67 -13.86 -19.33
C LEU A 87 -5.56 -15.04 -18.93
N ARG A 88 -4.96 -16.08 -18.34
CA ARG A 88 -5.69 -17.21 -17.78
C ARG A 88 -5.52 -17.19 -16.27
N VAL A 89 -6.62 -17.19 -15.53
CA VAL A 89 -6.64 -17.17 -14.06
C VAL A 89 -7.57 -18.27 -13.54
N PRO A 90 -7.37 -18.74 -12.30
CA PRO A 90 -8.35 -19.55 -11.59
C PRO A 90 -9.73 -18.89 -11.54
N SER A 91 -10.79 -19.70 -11.52
CA SER A 91 -12.15 -19.20 -11.29
C SER A 91 -12.24 -18.53 -9.92
N GLY A 92 -12.90 -17.37 -9.84
CA GLY A 92 -13.04 -16.62 -8.59
C GLY A 92 -11.82 -15.80 -8.17
N THR A 93 -10.77 -15.74 -8.99
CA THR A 93 -9.64 -14.81 -8.76
C THR A 93 -10.16 -13.37 -8.73
N ALA A 94 -9.85 -12.61 -7.68
CA ALA A 94 -10.15 -11.18 -7.64
C ALA A 94 -9.28 -10.45 -8.67
N LEU A 95 -9.95 -9.85 -9.67
CA LEU A 95 -9.31 -9.16 -10.78
C LEU A 95 -9.39 -7.64 -10.60
N LYS A 96 -8.23 -7.01 -10.48
CA LYS A 96 -8.09 -5.56 -10.52
C LYS A 96 -7.70 -5.12 -11.93
N ALA A 97 -8.57 -4.36 -12.60
CA ALA A 97 -8.29 -3.79 -13.89
C ALA A 97 -7.28 -2.64 -13.74
N THR A 98 -6.12 -2.74 -14.39
CA THR A 98 -5.13 -1.66 -14.45
C THR A 98 -5.25 -0.97 -15.80
N VAL A 99 -5.46 0.34 -15.82
CA VAL A 99 -5.44 1.15 -17.04
C VAL A 99 -4.25 2.09 -16.99
N ARG A 100 -3.34 1.95 -17.95
CA ARG A 100 -2.20 2.86 -18.08
C ARG A 100 -2.60 4.11 -18.84
N LEU A 101 -2.30 5.27 -18.29
CA LEU A 101 -2.41 6.55 -19.00
C LEU A 101 -1.02 6.96 -19.45
N GLN A 102 -0.87 7.37 -20.70
CA GLN A 102 0.40 7.82 -21.24
C GLN A 102 0.21 9.12 -22.00
N MET A 103 0.77 10.21 -21.47
CA MET A 103 0.88 11.45 -22.25
C MET A 103 1.90 11.25 -23.37
N LEU A 104 1.48 11.42 -24.62
CA LEU A 104 2.39 11.40 -25.76
C LEU A 104 3.28 12.67 -25.76
N PRO A 105 4.47 12.60 -26.41
CA PRO A 105 5.39 13.73 -26.45
C PRO A 105 4.71 15.03 -26.90
N GLY A 106 5.05 16.13 -26.21
CA GLY A 106 4.45 17.43 -26.46
C GLY A 106 3.09 17.66 -25.82
N SER A 107 2.40 16.63 -25.30
CA SER A 107 1.07 16.73 -24.69
C SER A 107 1.10 16.89 -23.16
N SER A 108 0.00 17.34 -22.53
CA SER A 108 -0.09 17.46 -21.07
C SER A 108 -1.51 17.40 -20.54
N LEU A 109 -1.72 16.59 -19.49
CA LEU A 109 -3.00 16.52 -18.80
C LEU A 109 -3.40 17.89 -18.22
N ALA A 110 -2.41 18.74 -17.88
CA ALA A 110 -2.65 20.10 -17.38
C ALA A 110 -3.38 21.01 -18.39
N ARG A 111 -3.39 20.65 -19.68
CA ARG A 111 -4.09 21.40 -20.73
C ARG A 111 -5.49 20.85 -21.02
N PHE A 112 -5.90 19.78 -20.35
CA PHE A 112 -7.23 19.23 -20.55
C PHE A 112 -8.25 20.12 -19.86
N GLY A 113 -9.14 20.73 -20.65
CA GLY A 113 -10.31 21.42 -20.13
C GLY A 113 -11.37 20.44 -19.56
N PRO A 114 -12.43 20.94 -18.90
CA PRO A 114 -13.44 20.10 -18.26
C PRO A 114 -14.09 19.06 -19.18
N GLU A 115 -14.48 19.45 -20.40
CA GLU A 115 -15.09 18.54 -21.38
C GLU A 115 -14.15 17.40 -21.77
N ARG A 116 -12.85 17.70 -21.83
CA ARG A 116 -11.82 16.75 -22.19
C ARG A 116 -11.58 15.75 -21.06
N LEU A 117 -11.56 16.21 -19.81
CA LEU A 117 -11.52 15.32 -18.65
C LEU A 117 -12.76 14.42 -18.60
N GLU A 118 -13.97 14.96 -18.84
CA GLU A 118 -15.19 14.16 -18.91
C GLU A 118 -15.15 13.09 -20.02
N SER A 119 -14.60 13.42 -21.19
CA SER A 119 -14.41 12.46 -22.28
C SER A 119 -13.44 11.32 -21.87
N LEU A 120 -12.34 11.66 -21.20
CA LEU A 120 -11.40 10.68 -20.67
C LEU A 120 -12.06 9.78 -19.61
N VAL A 121 -12.85 10.35 -18.69
CA VAL A 121 -13.62 9.57 -17.72
C VAL A 121 -14.61 8.65 -18.41
N GLY A 122 -15.33 9.13 -19.43
CA GLY A 122 -16.26 8.32 -20.21
C GLY A 122 -15.59 7.11 -20.86
N SER A 123 -14.35 7.28 -21.34
CA SER A 123 -13.53 6.19 -21.90
C SER A 123 -13.12 5.16 -20.83
N LEU A 124 -12.69 5.63 -19.65
CA LEU A 124 -12.34 4.77 -18.51
C LEU A 124 -13.55 3.98 -18.00
N GLU A 125 -14.69 4.65 -17.82
CA GLU A 125 -15.95 4.03 -17.41
C GLU A 125 -16.40 2.97 -18.42
N ALA A 126 -16.30 3.27 -19.72
CA ALA A 126 -16.65 2.32 -20.78
C ALA A 126 -15.76 1.07 -20.79
N LEU A 127 -14.47 1.21 -20.50
CA LEU A 127 -13.56 0.07 -20.37
C LEU A 127 -13.96 -0.85 -19.21
N VAL A 128 -14.24 -0.27 -18.05
CA VAL A 128 -14.65 -1.02 -16.85
C VAL A 128 -15.98 -1.72 -17.07
N ARG A 129 -16.99 -1.04 -17.64
CA ARG A 129 -18.32 -1.66 -17.89
C ARG A 129 -18.26 -2.88 -18.82
N ARG A 130 -17.27 -2.95 -19.71
CA ARG A 130 -17.06 -4.11 -20.61
C ARG A 130 -16.43 -5.32 -19.91
N ARG A 131 -16.09 -5.20 -18.63
CA ARG A 131 -15.40 -6.21 -17.83
C ARG A 131 -16.12 -6.44 -16.51
N PRO A 132 -17.32 -7.07 -16.52
CA PRO A 132 -18.08 -7.32 -15.29
C PRO A 132 -17.37 -8.28 -14.31
N ASP A 133 -16.30 -8.93 -14.75
CA ASP A 133 -15.44 -9.82 -13.97
C ASP A 133 -14.44 -9.09 -13.07
N VAL A 134 -14.25 -7.77 -13.24
CA VAL A 134 -13.28 -7.00 -12.45
C VAL A 134 -13.91 -6.41 -11.20
N THR A 135 -13.18 -6.47 -10.09
CA THR A 135 -13.66 -6.04 -8.77
C THR A 135 -13.12 -4.68 -8.35
N ALA A 136 -12.09 -4.18 -9.03
CA ALA A 136 -11.47 -2.88 -8.74
C ALA A 136 -10.82 -2.27 -9.99
N LEU A 137 -10.63 -0.94 -9.98
CA LEU A 137 -9.88 -0.18 -10.98
C LEU A 137 -8.57 0.34 -10.37
N GLN A 138 -7.50 0.29 -11.14
CA GLN A 138 -6.23 0.94 -10.87
C GLN A 138 -5.84 1.80 -12.06
N LEU A 139 -5.50 3.07 -11.84
CA LEU A 139 -4.85 3.88 -12.87
C LEU A 139 -3.33 3.84 -12.67
N ASP A 140 -2.61 3.60 -13.76
CA ASP A 140 -1.15 3.71 -13.82
C ASP A 140 -0.79 4.97 -14.61
N PHE A 141 -0.41 6.04 -13.92
CA PHE A 141 -0.08 7.31 -14.55
C PHE A 141 1.01 8.06 -13.78
N ASP A 142 2.15 8.27 -14.43
CA ASP A 142 3.27 9.04 -13.88
C ASP A 142 3.08 10.55 -14.09
N ALA A 143 2.11 11.13 -13.37
CA ALA A 143 1.77 12.54 -13.46
C ALA A 143 2.99 13.44 -13.16
N ARG A 144 3.24 14.43 -14.02
CA ARG A 144 4.20 15.50 -13.75
C ARG A 144 3.64 16.47 -12.72
N ALA A 145 4.51 17.25 -12.08
CA ALA A 145 4.09 18.25 -11.10
C ALA A 145 3.05 19.25 -11.63
N SER A 146 3.18 19.66 -12.90
CA SER A 146 2.21 20.52 -13.58
C SER A 146 0.84 19.88 -13.78
N GLU A 147 0.73 18.56 -13.68
CA GLU A 147 -0.48 17.78 -13.99
C GLU A 147 -1.26 17.37 -12.74
N TYR A 148 -0.75 17.62 -11.53
CA TYR A 148 -1.36 17.15 -10.29
C TYR A 148 -2.80 17.64 -10.10
N ASP A 149 -3.10 18.90 -10.40
CA ASP A 149 -4.46 19.43 -10.24
C ASP A 149 -5.43 18.81 -11.26
N ALA A 150 -5.02 18.71 -12.52
CA ALA A 150 -5.82 18.05 -13.55
C ALA A 150 -6.01 16.55 -13.26
N TYR A 151 -5.01 15.89 -12.67
CA TYR A 151 -5.12 14.48 -12.30
C TYR A 151 -6.05 14.29 -11.10
N VAL A 152 -6.02 15.19 -10.11
CA VAL A 152 -6.99 15.17 -9.00
C VAL A 152 -8.42 15.40 -9.53
N ASP A 153 -8.64 16.35 -10.44
CA ASP A 153 -9.96 16.58 -11.06
C ASP A 153 -10.43 15.34 -11.85
N LEU A 154 -9.55 14.73 -12.64
CA LEU A 154 -9.83 13.47 -13.33
C LEU A 154 -10.29 12.37 -12.36
N LEU A 155 -9.59 12.20 -11.24
CA LEU A 155 -9.91 11.18 -10.24
C LEU A 155 -11.23 11.48 -9.51
N GLN A 156 -11.55 12.74 -9.26
CA GLN A 156 -12.83 13.16 -8.67
C GLN A 156 -14.01 12.84 -9.58
N ARG A 157 -13.91 13.22 -10.86
CA ARG A 157 -14.93 12.91 -11.87
C ARG A 157 -15.08 11.41 -12.08
N LEU A 158 -13.96 10.68 -12.16
CA LEU A 158 -13.98 9.23 -12.29
C LEU A 158 -14.64 8.57 -11.09
N ARG A 159 -14.29 8.97 -9.86
CA ARG A 159 -14.93 8.44 -8.65
C ARG A 159 -16.45 8.61 -8.67
N ALA A 160 -16.94 9.76 -9.11
CA ALA A 160 -18.37 10.05 -9.20
C ALA A 160 -19.12 9.16 -10.22
N ARG A 161 -18.41 8.55 -11.17
CA ARG A 161 -18.99 7.72 -12.24
C ARG A 161 -18.77 6.22 -12.06
N LEU A 162 -17.82 5.82 -11.21
CA LEU A 162 -17.63 4.41 -10.87
C LEU A 162 -18.77 3.89 -9.97
N PRO A 163 -19.10 2.58 -10.05
CA PRO A 163 -20.05 1.97 -9.12
C PRO A 163 -19.67 2.24 -7.64
N PRO A 164 -20.61 2.55 -6.74
CA PRO A 164 -20.31 2.96 -5.35
C PRO A 164 -19.47 1.96 -4.52
N GLY A 165 -19.42 0.69 -4.91
CA GLY A 165 -18.63 -0.34 -4.25
C GLY A 165 -17.34 -0.74 -4.96
N MET A 166 -17.00 -0.11 -6.09
CA MET A 166 -15.79 -0.45 -6.85
C MET A 166 -14.59 0.36 -6.33
N PRO A 167 -13.56 -0.29 -5.76
CA PRO A 167 -12.37 0.41 -5.32
C PRO A 167 -11.62 1.02 -6.50
N LEU A 168 -11.19 2.27 -6.36
CA LEU A 168 -10.29 2.95 -7.28
C LEU A 168 -8.97 3.19 -6.58
N SER A 169 -7.91 2.69 -7.20
CA SER A 169 -6.53 2.81 -6.75
C SER A 169 -5.68 3.49 -7.82
N ILE A 170 -4.51 3.97 -7.45
CA ILE A 170 -3.51 4.49 -8.39
C ILE A 170 -2.14 3.93 -8.06
N THR A 171 -1.31 3.71 -9.07
CA THR A 171 0.13 3.63 -8.84
C THR A 171 0.67 5.02 -8.51
N GLY A 172 1.87 5.09 -7.95
CA GLY A 172 2.49 6.38 -7.72
C GLY A 172 3.99 6.34 -7.57
N LEU A 173 4.59 7.51 -7.74
CA LEU A 173 6.02 7.70 -7.53
C LEU A 173 6.34 7.74 -6.04
N ALA A 174 7.53 7.26 -5.67
CA ALA A 174 8.07 7.36 -4.31
C ALA A 174 7.97 8.79 -3.74
N SER A 175 8.21 9.79 -4.59
CA SER A 175 8.17 11.21 -4.23
C SER A 175 6.80 11.73 -3.81
N TRP A 176 5.72 11.03 -4.17
CA TRP A 176 4.36 11.41 -3.76
C TRP A 176 4.05 10.99 -2.34
N CYS A 177 4.78 10.00 -1.80
CA CYS A 177 4.55 9.44 -0.48
C CYS A 177 5.34 10.19 0.59
N VAL A 178 5.10 11.50 0.69
CA VAL A 178 5.67 12.38 1.70
C VAL A 178 4.58 13.24 2.33
N THR A 179 4.77 13.63 3.60
CA THR A 179 3.84 14.53 4.30
C THR A 179 3.68 15.84 3.53
N GLY A 180 2.43 16.30 3.39
CA GLY A 180 2.11 17.53 2.66
C GLY A 180 2.05 17.39 1.13
N SER A 181 2.23 16.16 0.61
CA SER A 181 2.11 15.89 -0.82
C SER A 181 0.69 16.10 -1.36
N TRP A 182 0.60 16.48 -2.64
CA TRP A 182 -0.65 16.67 -3.39
C TRP A 182 -1.56 15.42 -3.34
N ILE A 183 -0.96 14.24 -3.23
CA ILE A 183 -1.64 12.94 -3.25
C ILE A 183 -2.70 12.81 -2.15
N ALA A 184 -2.57 13.59 -1.07
CA ALA A 184 -3.57 13.63 0.01
C ALA A 184 -4.94 14.15 -0.45
N ARG A 185 -5.01 14.83 -1.62
CA ARG A 185 -6.27 15.30 -2.22
C ARG A 185 -6.92 14.27 -3.17
N ALA A 186 -6.22 13.18 -3.51
CA ALA A 186 -6.72 12.20 -4.46
C ALA A 186 -7.86 11.36 -3.84
N PRO A 187 -9.06 11.28 -4.46
CA PRO A 187 -10.22 10.54 -3.95
C PRO A 187 -10.14 9.03 -4.27
N VAL A 188 -9.02 8.41 -3.88
CA VAL A 188 -8.68 7.02 -4.15
C VAL A 188 -8.69 6.21 -2.86
N ASP A 189 -9.06 4.93 -2.96
CA ASP A 189 -9.08 4.02 -1.80
C ASP A 189 -7.66 3.54 -1.45
N GLU A 190 -6.75 3.59 -2.41
CA GLU A 190 -5.40 3.06 -2.28
C GLU A 190 -4.42 3.79 -3.21
N VAL A 191 -3.24 4.12 -2.68
CA VAL A 191 -2.08 4.57 -3.45
C VAL A 191 -1.01 3.50 -3.34
N VAL A 192 -0.51 3.03 -4.48
CA VAL A 192 0.50 1.97 -4.59
C VAL A 192 1.82 2.58 -5.09
N PRO A 193 2.71 3.05 -4.19
CA PRO A 193 4.01 3.54 -4.61
C PRO A 193 4.85 2.42 -5.23
N GLN A 194 5.31 2.63 -6.45
CA GLN A 194 6.20 1.70 -7.16
C GLN A 194 7.65 1.96 -6.72
N LEU A 195 8.11 1.21 -5.71
CA LEU A 195 9.44 1.37 -5.14
C LEU A 195 10.49 0.53 -5.88
N PHE A 196 10.43 0.55 -7.21
CA PHE A 196 11.37 -0.10 -8.13
C PHE A 196 11.58 0.85 -9.32
N ARG A 197 12.70 0.69 -10.04
CA ARG A 197 13.07 1.58 -11.17
C ARG A 197 13.11 3.06 -10.81
N MET A 198 13.45 3.38 -9.56
CA MET A 198 13.53 4.76 -9.05
C MET A 198 14.78 5.54 -9.51
N GLY A 199 15.62 4.93 -10.35
CA GLY A 199 16.84 5.56 -10.84
C GLY A 199 17.87 5.82 -9.72
N PRO A 200 18.74 6.84 -9.88
CA PRO A 200 19.82 7.15 -8.94
C PRO A 200 19.36 7.45 -7.51
N ASP A 201 18.14 7.95 -7.33
CA ASP A 201 17.59 8.33 -6.02
C ASP A 201 17.06 7.13 -5.21
N ALA A 202 17.09 5.91 -5.76
CA ALA A 202 16.56 4.72 -5.12
C ALA A 202 17.07 4.51 -3.67
N PRO A 203 18.37 4.64 -3.35
CA PRO A 203 18.85 4.44 -1.99
C PRO A 203 18.25 5.42 -0.97
N ALA A 204 18.06 6.68 -1.38
CA ALA A 204 17.50 7.71 -0.51
C ALA A 204 16.02 7.42 -0.17
N TRP A 205 15.23 7.02 -1.16
CA TRP A 205 13.83 6.64 -0.94
C TRP A 205 13.68 5.39 -0.08
N ARG A 206 14.52 4.38 -0.31
CA ARG A 206 14.56 3.15 0.51
C ARG A 206 14.87 3.46 1.97
N ALA A 207 15.91 4.26 2.22
CA ALA A 207 16.28 4.66 3.58
C ALA A 207 15.16 5.47 4.26
N ARG A 208 14.51 6.37 3.50
CA ARG A 208 13.38 7.17 4.00
C ARG A 208 12.20 6.31 4.44
N PHE A 209 11.87 5.28 3.66
CA PHE A 209 10.71 4.42 3.92
C PHE A 209 10.99 3.20 4.76
N ALA A 210 12.24 2.97 5.20
CA ALA A 210 12.60 1.81 6.02
C ALA A 210 11.78 1.65 7.31
N ARG A 211 11.23 2.76 7.85
CA ARG A 211 10.36 2.77 9.04
C ARG A 211 8.86 2.80 8.74
N GLY A 212 8.49 2.61 7.48
CA GLY A 212 7.12 2.69 7.00
C GLY A 212 6.87 3.90 6.10
N LEU A 213 5.79 3.81 5.32
CA LEU A 213 5.36 4.86 4.41
C LEU A 213 4.33 5.77 5.10
N PRO A 214 4.36 7.10 4.88
CA PRO A 214 3.36 7.99 5.44
C PRO A 214 2.01 7.83 4.72
N ARG A 215 0.92 8.22 5.38
CA ARG A 215 -0.41 8.33 4.73
C ARG A 215 -0.34 9.34 3.56
N PRO A 216 -1.06 9.10 2.46
CA PRO A 216 -1.99 7.99 2.21
C PRO A 216 -1.33 6.68 1.70
N CYS A 217 -0.01 6.60 1.61
CA CYS A 217 0.71 5.44 1.05
C CYS A 217 1.03 4.32 2.06
N SER A 218 0.55 4.41 3.30
CA SER A 218 1.03 3.54 4.40
C SER A 218 0.65 2.06 4.28
N GLY A 219 -0.34 1.71 3.44
CA GLY A 219 -0.93 0.36 3.42
C GLY A 219 -0.45 -0.56 2.31
N SER A 220 0.11 0.01 1.22
CA SER A 220 0.42 -0.72 -0.01
C SER A 220 1.74 -0.29 -0.61
N MET A 221 2.38 -1.18 -1.35
CA MET A 221 3.67 -0.92 -2.01
C MET A 221 3.84 -1.82 -3.23
N GLY A 222 4.50 -1.31 -4.27
CA GLY A 222 4.93 -2.05 -5.43
C GLY A 222 6.43 -2.40 -5.39
N LEU A 223 6.77 -3.62 -5.78
CA LEU A 223 8.14 -4.11 -5.96
C LEU A 223 8.32 -4.79 -7.31
N ALA A 224 9.55 -4.84 -7.79
CA ALA A 224 9.94 -5.69 -8.91
C ALA A 224 10.74 -6.90 -8.42
N MET A 225 10.43 -8.08 -8.97
CA MET A 225 11.10 -9.34 -8.63
C MET A 225 12.61 -9.34 -8.93
N ASP A 226 13.07 -8.48 -9.84
CA ASP A 226 14.47 -8.32 -10.22
C ASP A 226 15.17 -7.15 -9.51
N GLU A 227 14.47 -6.48 -8.60
CA GLU A 227 14.97 -5.38 -7.79
C GLU A 227 14.40 -5.48 -6.37
N TRP A 228 14.50 -6.67 -5.78
CA TRP A 228 13.92 -6.95 -4.47
C TRP A 228 14.54 -6.08 -3.37
N GLN A 229 13.72 -5.74 -2.37
CA GLN A 229 14.12 -5.02 -1.18
C GLN A 229 13.22 -5.38 0.01
N PRO A 230 13.69 -5.19 1.25
CA PRO A 230 12.87 -5.42 2.43
C PRO A 230 11.56 -4.63 2.40
N VAL A 231 10.47 -5.28 2.76
CA VAL A 231 9.15 -4.65 2.87
C VAL A 231 9.09 -3.83 4.16
N PRO A 232 8.83 -2.51 4.11
CA PRO A 232 8.71 -1.70 5.31
C PRO A 232 7.55 -2.12 6.23
N PRO A 233 7.66 -1.84 7.54
CA PRO A 233 6.54 -2.01 8.47
C PRO A 233 5.28 -1.27 8.01
N GLY A 234 4.11 -1.85 8.26
CA GLY A 234 2.81 -1.26 7.94
C GLY A 234 2.27 -1.60 6.54
N VAL A 235 3.12 -2.08 5.63
CA VAL A 235 2.67 -2.57 4.32
C VAL A 235 1.85 -3.85 4.51
N SER A 236 0.55 -3.77 4.19
CA SER A 236 -0.40 -4.86 4.30
C SER A 236 -0.71 -5.53 2.95
N THR A 237 -0.48 -4.81 1.85
CA THR A 237 -0.64 -5.31 0.48
C THR A 237 0.63 -5.05 -0.32
N LEU A 238 1.18 -6.10 -0.92
CA LEU A 238 2.38 -6.05 -1.75
C LEU A 238 2.04 -6.36 -3.21
N TYR A 239 2.25 -5.38 -4.07
CA TYR A 239 2.14 -5.53 -5.52
C TYR A 239 3.47 -5.95 -6.09
N LEU A 240 3.46 -7.01 -6.88
CA LEU A 240 4.68 -7.59 -7.44
C LEU A 240 4.67 -7.49 -8.95
N PHE A 241 5.68 -6.82 -9.49
CA PHE A 241 6.01 -6.80 -10.91
C PHE A 241 7.05 -7.88 -11.19
N ASN A 242 6.77 -8.74 -12.17
CA ASN A 242 7.76 -9.66 -12.71
C ASN A 242 8.10 -9.21 -14.15
N PRO A 243 9.38 -8.98 -14.50
CA PRO A 243 9.77 -8.65 -15.88
C PRO A 243 9.54 -9.80 -16.86
N ARG A 244 9.34 -11.03 -16.35
CA ARG A 244 9.01 -12.23 -17.11
C ARG A 244 7.58 -12.70 -16.80
N PRO A 245 6.99 -13.58 -17.63
CA PRO A 245 5.75 -14.25 -17.26
C PRO A 245 5.86 -14.90 -15.88
N TRP A 246 4.75 -14.92 -15.16
CA TRP A 246 4.68 -15.58 -13.87
C TRP A 246 4.74 -17.09 -14.01
N THR A 247 5.54 -17.73 -13.16
CA THR A 247 5.68 -19.17 -13.07
C THR A 247 5.46 -19.61 -11.62
N PRO A 248 5.15 -20.90 -11.36
CA PRO A 248 5.10 -21.45 -10.02
C PRO A 248 6.36 -21.14 -9.20
N ASP A 249 7.54 -21.25 -9.82
CA ASP A 249 8.82 -20.96 -9.16
C ASP A 249 8.99 -19.48 -8.83
N ALA A 250 8.60 -18.58 -9.75
CA ALA A 250 8.68 -17.15 -9.50
C ALA A 250 7.75 -16.72 -8.36
N PHE A 251 6.55 -17.30 -8.31
CA PHE A 251 5.61 -17.07 -7.21
C PHE A 251 6.10 -17.68 -5.89
N ALA A 252 6.66 -18.90 -5.91
CA ALA A 252 7.21 -19.52 -4.71
C ALA A 252 8.37 -18.71 -4.12
N ARG A 253 9.24 -18.14 -4.97
CA ARG A 253 10.28 -17.19 -4.55
C ARG A 253 9.68 -15.94 -3.91
N ALA A 254 8.69 -15.31 -4.55
CA ALA A 254 8.02 -14.14 -3.99
C ALA A 254 7.43 -14.41 -2.60
N VAL A 255 6.76 -15.55 -2.42
CA VAL A 255 6.20 -15.96 -1.12
C VAL A 255 7.31 -16.18 -0.09
N ALA A 256 8.42 -16.80 -0.45
CA ALA A 256 9.55 -17.02 0.45
C ALA A 256 10.16 -15.69 0.94
N GLU A 257 10.33 -14.73 0.05
CA GLU A 257 10.90 -13.40 0.36
C GLU A 257 9.99 -12.51 1.22
N THR A 258 8.70 -12.82 1.30
CA THR A 258 7.71 -12.08 2.12
C THR A 258 7.51 -12.67 3.51
N ARG A 259 8.15 -13.80 3.80
CA ARG A 259 8.09 -14.39 5.14
C ARG A 259 9.01 -13.60 6.08
N PRO A 260 8.54 -13.25 7.28
CA PRO A 260 9.36 -12.57 8.28
C PRO A 260 10.53 -13.44 8.76
#